data_AF-A0A3D5FJ28-F1
#
_entry.id   AF-A0A3D5FJ28-F1
#
_cell.length_a   1.000
_cell.length_b   1.000
_cell.length_c   1.000
_cell.angle_alpha   90.00
_cell.angle_beta   90.00
_cell.angle_gamma   90.00
#
_symmetry.space_group_name_H-M   'P 1'
#
loop_
_entity.id
_entity.type
_entity.pdbx_description
1 polymer ?
#
loop_
_entity_poly.entity_id
_entity_poly.type
_entity_poly.pdbx_seq_one_letter_code
_entity_poly.pdbx_strand_id
1 'polypeptide(L)'
;DVGAGAHGDHHVIYVPTYSHVSHGENRVQRLMTTLSVHNISFRESINIHKVRYYNTQGRLVHDFVKKNISLSLMQTYQVQVSM
;
A
#
# COMPACT_ATOMS: atom_id res chain seq x y z
N ASP A 1 -9.25 -33.98 19.25
CA ASP A 1 -7.91 -33.41 19.07
C ASP A 1 -7.59 -33.33 17.59
N VAL A 2 -7.81 -32.14 16.99
CA VAL A 2 -7.25 -31.68 15.71
C VAL A 2 -7.32 -30.15 15.74
N GLY A 3 -6.15 -29.51 15.62
CA GLY A 3 -5.88 -28.15 16.08
C GLY A 3 -6.63 -27.05 15.32
N ALA A 4 -7.13 -26.08 16.08
CA ALA A 4 -7.54 -24.78 15.59
C ALA A 4 -6.31 -24.06 15.03
N GLY A 5 -6.20 -24.02 13.70
CA GLY A 5 -5.24 -23.15 13.03
C GLY A 5 -5.61 -21.70 13.31
N ALA A 6 -4.78 -21.01 14.10
CA ALA A 6 -4.85 -19.57 14.26
C ALA A 6 -4.51 -18.93 12.90
N HIS A 7 -5.54 -18.72 12.07
CA HIS A 7 -5.44 -17.88 10.90
C HIS A 7 -5.25 -16.46 11.42
N GLY A 8 -4.02 -15.97 11.44
CA GLY A 8 -3.76 -14.54 11.67
C GLY A 8 -4.55 -13.74 10.63
N ASP A 9 -5.35 -12.79 11.08
CA ASP A 9 -6.22 -12.02 10.19
C ASP A 9 -5.36 -11.24 9.17
N HIS A 10 -5.41 -11.67 7.91
CA HIS A 10 -4.74 -11.00 6.81
C HIS A 10 -5.74 -10.07 6.12
N HIS A 11 -5.55 -8.76 6.30
CA HIS A 11 -6.36 -7.74 5.65
C HIS A 11 -5.71 -7.25 4.36
N VAL A 12 -6.50 -7.14 3.29
CA VAL A 12 -6.09 -6.54 2.02
C VAL A 12 -6.82 -5.22 1.88
N ILE A 13 -6.08 -4.13 1.71
CA ILE A 13 -6.62 -2.78 1.54
C ILE A 13 -6.35 -2.34 0.11
N TYR A 14 -7.40 -1.91 -0.59
CA TYR A 14 -7.28 -1.27 -1.89
C TYR A 14 -7.20 0.24 -1.73
N VAL A 15 -6.19 0.86 -2.34
CA VAL A 15 -6.01 2.32 -2.33
C VAL A 15 -5.97 2.81 -3.79
N PRO A 16 -6.97 3.58 -4.25
CA PRO A 16 -6.94 4.14 -5.60
C PRO A 16 -5.87 5.24 -5.69
N THR A 17 -5.14 5.27 -6.80
CA THR A 17 -4.13 6.29 -7.10
C THR A 17 -4.40 6.90 -8.48
N TYR A 18 -4.23 8.22 -8.59
CA TYR A 18 -4.47 8.94 -9.84
C TYR A 18 -3.18 9.64 -10.26
N SER A 19 -2.65 9.29 -11.44
CA SER A 19 -1.43 9.88 -12.00
C SER A 19 -1.66 11.11 -12.85
N HIS A 20 -2.91 11.39 -13.20
CA HIS A 20 -3.27 12.48 -14.09
C HIS A 20 -4.46 13.20 -13.49
N VAL A 21 -4.33 14.51 -13.37
CA VAL A 21 -5.47 15.40 -13.18
C VAL A 21 -5.61 16.23 -14.45
N SER A 22 -6.81 16.25 -15.00
CA SER A 22 -7.16 17.14 -16.11
C SER A 22 -7.45 18.51 -15.52
N HIS A 23 -6.60 19.49 -15.82
CA HIS A 23 -6.82 20.87 -15.41
C HIS A 23 -7.08 21.74 -16.65
N GLY A 24 -8.33 22.15 -16.85
CA GLY A 24 -8.77 22.92 -18.01
C GLY A 24 -8.77 22.12 -19.32
N GLU A 25 -9.08 22.78 -20.44
CA GLU A 25 -9.39 22.13 -21.72
C GLU A 25 -8.22 21.35 -22.36
N ASN A 26 -6.96 21.55 -21.95
CA ASN A 26 -5.82 20.92 -22.67
C ASN A 26 -4.53 20.71 -21.83
N ARG A 27 -4.60 20.62 -20.50
CA ARG A 27 -3.40 20.35 -19.68
C ARG A 27 -3.60 19.14 -18.76
N VAL A 28 -2.89 18.07 -19.09
CA VAL A 28 -2.72 16.90 -18.24
C VAL A 28 -1.45 17.10 -17.42
N GLN A 29 -1.57 17.26 -16.11
CA GLN A 29 -0.42 17.32 -15.21
C GLN A 29 -0.13 15.93 -14.66
N ARG A 30 1.13 15.51 -14.77
CA ARG A 30 1.60 14.23 -14.24
C ARG A 30 1.81 14.37 -12.73
N LEU A 31 1.14 13.54 -11.95
CA LEU A 31 1.22 13.54 -10.50
C LEU A 31 2.08 12.38 -10.01
N MET A 32 2.85 12.65 -8.96
CA MET A 32 3.47 11.61 -8.13
C MET A 32 2.50 11.27 -7.00
N THR A 33 2.28 9.98 -6.75
CA THR A 33 1.49 9.53 -5.60
C THR A 33 2.42 9.02 -4.50
N THR A 34 2.19 9.42 -3.26
CA THR A 34 2.85 8.84 -2.10
C THR A 34 1.82 8.04 -1.30
N LEU A 35 2.06 6.74 -1.13
CA LEU A 35 1.27 5.89 -0.22
C LEU A 35 1.96 5.87 1.15
N SER A 36 1.24 6.31 2.17
CA SER A 36 1.68 6.24 3.57
C SER A 36 0.83 5.23 4.32
N VAL A 37 1.47 4.22 4.91
CA VAL A 37 0.83 3.24 5.80
C VAL A 37 1.21 3.59 7.23
N HIS A 38 0.22 3.91 8.04
CA HIS A 38 0.39 4.30 9.44
C HIS A 38 -0.06 3.17 10.37
N ASN A 39 0.82 2.69 11.23
CA ASN A 39 0.39 1.91 12.39
C ASN A 39 -0.15 2.88 13.45
N ILE A 40 -1.46 2.98 13.60
CA ILE A 40 -2.09 3.84 14.62
C ILE A 40 -2.26 3.15 15.98
N SER A 41 -1.78 1.91 16.13
CA SER A 41 -1.82 1.20 17.40
C SER A 41 -0.73 1.70 18.34
N PHE A 42 -1.12 1.92 19.59
CA PHE A 42 -0.22 2.21 20.71
C PHE A 42 0.25 0.95 21.45
N ARG A 43 -0.16 -0.24 21.01
CA ARG A 43 0.05 -1.48 21.76
C ARG A 43 0.63 -2.60 20.92
N GLU A 44 0.35 -2.60 19.62
CA GLU A 44 0.63 -3.70 18.73
C GLU A 44 1.38 -3.23 17.49
N SER A 45 2.29 -4.06 17.00
CA SER A 45 2.95 -3.84 15.70
C SER A 45 2.12 -4.48 14.59
N ILE A 46 2.19 -3.91 13.40
CA ILE A 46 1.56 -4.49 12.20
C ILE A 46 2.62 -4.98 11.23
N ASN A 47 2.33 -6.07 10.51
CA ASN A 47 3.23 -6.60 9.48
C ASN A 47 2.70 -6.26 8.09
N ILE A 48 3.47 -5.49 7.32
CA ILE A 48 3.23 -5.28 5.91
C ILE A 48 3.90 -6.42 5.15
N HIS A 49 3.08 -7.27 4.55
CA HIS A 49 3.56 -8.39 3.73
C HIS A 49 3.87 -7.97 2.30
N LYS A 50 3.01 -7.14 1.70
CA LYS A 50 3.06 -6.78 0.28
C LYS A 50 2.52 -5.38 0.08
N VAL A 51 3.16 -4.62 -0.79
CA VAL A 51 2.63 -3.36 -1.32
C VAL A 51 2.83 -3.42 -2.83
N ARG A 52 1.73 -3.66 -3.54
CA ARG A 52 1.74 -3.93 -4.98
C ARG A 52 0.93 -2.89 -5.72
N TYR A 53 1.53 -2.34 -6.76
CA TYR A 53 0.89 -1.39 -7.65
C TYR A 53 0.58 -2.04 -8.99
N TYR A 54 -0.69 -1.98 -9.39
CA TYR A 54 -1.19 -2.49 -10.67
C TYR A 54 -1.68 -1.31 -11.51
N ASN A 55 -1.42 -1.36 -12.82
CA ASN A 55 -1.96 -0.35 -13.75
C ASN A 55 -3.45 -0.58 -14.05
N THR A 56 -4.04 0.31 -14.85
CA THR A 56 -5.46 0.24 -15.23
C THR A 56 -5.82 -1.00 -16.06
N GLN A 57 -4.84 -1.69 -16.64
CA GLN A 57 -5.01 -2.98 -17.32
C GLN A 57 -4.83 -4.19 -16.37
N GLY A 58 -4.69 -3.97 -15.07
CA GLY A 58 -4.52 -5.02 -14.05
C GLY A 58 -3.13 -5.66 -14.04
N ARG A 59 -2.13 -5.08 -14.71
CA ARG A 59 -0.76 -5.61 -14.74
C ARG A 59 0.03 -5.11 -13.54
N LEU A 60 0.75 -6.01 -12.87
CA LEU A 60 1.67 -5.65 -11.78
C LEU A 60 2.81 -4.80 -12.36
N VAL A 61 2.90 -3.55 -11.92
CA VAL A 61 3.95 -2.61 -12.34
C VAL A 61 5.06 -2.58 -11.30
N HIS A 62 4.73 -2.63 -10.00
CA HIS A 62 5.71 -2.57 -8.93
C HIS A 62 5.31 -3.40 -7.71
N ASP A 63 6.29 -4.07 -7.10
CA ASP A 63 6.16 -4.71 -5.79
C ASP A 63 7.21 -4.09 -4.85
N PHE A 64 6.77 -3.18 -3.98
CA PHE A 64 7.66 -2.34 -3.16
C PHE A 64 8.23 -3.12 -1.96
N VAL A 65 7.58 -4.21 -1.55
CA VAL A 65 7.92 -4.95 -0.33
C VAL A 65 8.30 -6.39 -0.69
N LYS A 66 9.61 -6.65 -0.75
CA LYS A 66 10.16 -7.99 -1.07
C LYS A 66 10.30 -8.89 0.16
N LYS A 67 10.37 -8.30 1.35
CA LYS A 67 10.45 -8.98 2.65
C LYS A 67 9.48 -8.30 3.60
N ASN A 68 8.84 -9.07 4.48
CA ASN A 68 7.90 -8.54 5.45
C ASN A 68 8.52 -7.38 6.24
N ILE A 69 7.77 -6.29 6.38
CA ILE A 69 8.17 -5.13 7.16
C ILE A 69 7.29 -5.09 8.40
N SER A 70 7.90 -5.15 9.58
CA SER A 70 7.20 -4.88 10.84
C SER A 70 7.17 -3.37 11.07
N LEU A 71 5.98 -2.79 11.14
CA LEU A 71 5.77 -1.41 11.56
C LEU A 71 5.52 -1.41 13.06
N SER A 72 6.45 -0.82 13.79
CA SER A 72 6.35 -0.59 15.22
C SER A 72 5.19 0.36 15.55
N LEU A 73 4.92 0.51 16.84
CA LEU A 73 3.87 1.38 17.36
C LEU A 73 4.03 2.80 16.81
N MET A 74 2.94 3.39 16.31
CA MET A 74 2.92 4.75 15.74
C MET A 74 3.87 4.96 14.54
N GLN A 75 4.48 3.90 14.00
CA GLN A 75 5.41 4.01 12.88
C GLN A 75 4.66 4.20 11.56
N THR A 76 5.29 4.95 10.66
CA THR A 76 4.82 5.14 9.29
C THR A 76 5.78 4.49 8.31
N TYR A 77 5.24 3.80 7.32
CA TYR A 77 5.97 3.34 6.14
C TYR A 77 5.46 4.09 4.91
N GLN A 78 6.36 4.58 4.08
CA GLN A 78 6.02 5.37 2.89
C GLN A 78 6.63 4.75 1.64
N VAL A 79 5.85 4.76 0.57
CA VAL A 79 6.34 4.43 -0.78
C VAL A 79 5.91 5.52 -1.75
N GLN A 80 6.80 5.83 -2.68
CA GLN A 80 6.52 6.76 -3.77
C GLN A 80 6.20 5.97 -5.04
N VAL A 81 5.07 6.29 -5.64
CA VAL A 81 4.64 5.79 -6.94
C VAL A 81 4.79 6.95 -7.92
N SER A 82 5.90 6.96 -8.65
CA SER A 82 6.02 7.76 -9.87
C SER A 82 5.49 6.95 -11.03
N MET A 83 4.63 7.56 -11.84
CA MET A 83 4.13 6.98 -13.09
C MET A 83 4.84 7.59 -14.27
#